data_AF-A0A7V9G9F9-F1
#
_entry.id   AF-A0A7V9G9F9-F1
#
_cell.length_a   1.000
_cell.length_b   1.000
_cell.length_c   1.000
_cell.angle_alpha   90.00
_cell.angle_beta   90.00
_cell.angle_gamma   90.00
#
_symmetry.space_group_name_H-M   'P 1'
#
loop_
_entity.id
_entity.type
_entity.pdbx_description
1 polymer ?
#
loop_
_entity_poly.entity_id
_entity_poly.type
_entity_poly.pdbx_seq_one_letter_code
_entity_poly.pdbx_strand_id
1 'polypeptide(L)'
;MPWHQDASYWAIEPKKTVTAWLALGETSPDNGCLRIIPGSHTRTSEHRAISDPTSWFDKGVDPRDIDESTAVDLALRPGEAVLFNEATLHGSEMNRSSQPRVAISFRYTSPEVRFLIDQWTDPGRVKTFLVRGEDRLHLNDDIRGVEPGEE
;
A
#
# COMPACT_ATOMS: atom_id res chain seq x y z
N MET A 1 6.82 -9.09 5.47
CA MET A 1 6.18 -8.63 4.22
C MET A 1 7.28 -8.50 3.19
N PRO A 2 7.25 -9.26 2.09
CA PRO A 2 8.30 -9.17 1.07
C PRO A 2 8.35 -7.76 0.48
N TRP A 3 9.50 -7.41 -0.11
CA TRP A 3 9.61 -6.20 -0.91
C TRP A 3 8.63 -6.23 -2.08
N HIS A 4 7.84 -5.17 -2.20
CA HIS A 4 6.82 -5.06 -3.23
C HIS A 4 6.52 -3.61 -3.61
N GLN A 5 5.83 -3.46 -4.73
CA GLN A 5 5.16 -2.25 -5.17
C GLN A 5 3.67 -2.56 -5.22
N ASP A 6 2.89 -1.81 -4.46
CA ASP A 6 1.43 -1.89 -4.38
C ASP A 6 0.77 -1.87 -5.77
N ALA A 7 1.36 -1.11 -6.70
CA ALA A 7 0.93 -0.93 -8.09
C ALA A 7 0.74 -2.25 -8.86
N SER A 8 1.34 -3.33 -8.39
CA SER A 8 1.29 -4.65 -9.03
C SER A 8 0.09 -5.50 -8.60
N TYR A 9 -0.63 -5.09 -7.54
CA TYR A 9 -1.73 -5.88 -6.96
C TYR A 9 -3.12 -5.29 -7.25
N TRP A 10 -3.21 -4.03 -7.64
CA TRP A 10 -4.50 -3.37 -7.89
C TRP A 10 -4.74 -3.17 -9.38
N ALA A 11 -5.90 -3.63 -9.82
CA ALA A 11 -6.37 -3.35 -11.17
C ALA A 11 -6.97 -1.95 -11.22
N ILE A 12 -6.09 -0.95 -11.39
CA ILE A 12 -6.44 0.47 -11.52
C ILE A 12 -5.67 1.10 -12.68
N GLU A 13 -6.25 2.13 -13.30
CA GLU A 13 -5.63 2.88 -14.39
C GLU A 13 -6.05 4.37 -14.37
N PRO A 14 -5.10 5.33 -14.40
CA PRO A 14 -3.66 5.13 -14.23
C PRO A 14 -3.30 4.68 -12.80
N LYS A 15 -2.10 4.12 -12.63
CA LYS A 15 -1.54 3.81 -11.31
C LYS A 15 -1.08 5.13 -10.67
N LYS A 16 -1.98 5.75 -9.91
CA LYS A 16 -1.73 7.05 -9.29
C LYS A 16 -2.43 7.14 -7.95
N THR A 17 -1.77 6.63 -6.93
CA THR A 17 -2.30 6.53 -5.58
C THR A 17 -1.27 6.99 -4.56
N VAL A 18 -1.75 7.33 -3.37
CA VAL A 18 -0.89 7.61 -2.22
C VAL A 18 -1.40 6.79 -1.06
N THR A 19 -0.49 6.04 -0.44
CA THR A 19 -0.72 5.37 0.82
C THR A 19 -0.26 6.30 1.94
N ALA A 20 -1.18 6.65 2.84
CA ALA A 20 -0.85 7.22 4.14
C ALA A 20 -0.87 6.08 5.17
N TRP A 21 0.31 5.67 5.61
CA TRP A 21 0.48 4.63 6.61
C TRP A 21 0.64 5.29 7.98
N LEU A 22 -0.36 5.15 8.84
CA LEU A 22 -0.45 5.77 10.16
C LEU A 22 -0.12 4.76 11.26
N ALA A 23 0.89 5.05 12.06
CA ALA A 23 1.27 4.24 13.21
C ALA A 23 0.24 4.43 14.34
N LEU A 24 -0.44 3.36 14.75
CA LEU A 24 -1.35 3.36 15.90
C LEU A 24 -0.64 2.95 17.20
N GLY A 25 0.44 2.16 17.05
CA GLY A 25 1.42 1.86 18.10
C GLY A 25 2.82 2.30 17.69
N GLU A 26 3.79 2.12 18.58
CA GLU A 26 5.19 2.35 18.26
C GLU A 26 5.68 1.35 17.21
N THR A 27 6.54 1.81 16.31
CA THR A 27 7.12 0.99 15.25
C THR A 27 8.64 1.17 15.26
N SER A 28 9.35 0.06 15.21
CA SER A 28 10.81 0.02 15.26
C SER A 28 11.34 -1.13 14.40
N PRO A 29 12.63 -1.16 14.07
CA PRO A 29 13.21 -2.31 13.36
C PRO A 29 12.95 -3.65 14.06
N ASP A 30 12.94 -3.67 15.41
CA ASP A 30 12.73 -4.88 16.20
C ASP A 30 11.31 -5.44 16.10
N ASN A 31 10.31 -4.57 16.00
CA ASN A 31 8.91 -4.98 15.80
C ASN A 31 8.45 -5.00 14.34
N GLY A 32 9.40 -4.87 13.40
CA GLY A 32 9.16 -4.93 11.97
C GLY A 32 8.53 -3.65 11.42
N CYS A 33 9.12 -2.48 11.66
CA CYS A 33 8.66 -1.23 11.05
C CYS A 33 8.66 -1.29 9.51
N LEU A 34 7.98 -0.33 8.88
CA LEU A 34 7.99 -0.20 7.43
C LEU A 34 9.42 0.11 6.95
N ARG A 35 9.86 -0.56 5.90
CA ARG A 35 11.13 -0.31 5.20
C ARG A 35 10.83 0.19 3.80
N ILE A 36 11.59 1.16 3.31
CA ILE A 36 11.48 1.68 1.94
C ILE A 36 12.83 1.71 1.25
N ILE A 37 12.84 1.64 -0.09
CA ILE A 37 14.01 2.02 -0.90
C ILE A 37 13.75 3.42 -1.47
N PRO A 38 14.45 4.48 -1.00
CA PRO A 38 14.29 5.82 -1.53
C PRO A 38 14.51 5.90 -3.05
N GLY A 39 13.72 6.72 -3.75
CA GLY A 39 13.83 6.88 -5.21
C GLY A 39 13.28 5.72 -6.05
N SER A 40 12.97 4.56 -5.46
CA SER A 40 12.45 3.40 -6.20
C SER A 40 11.12 3.63 -6.93
N HIS A 41 10.34 4.63 -6.52
CA HIS A 41 9.06 4.99 -7.13
C HIS A 41 9.15 5.45 -8.59
N THR A 42 10.34 5.78 -9.08
CA THR A 42 10.54 6.22 -10.47
C THR A 42 10.71 5.05 -11.45
N ARG A 43 10.67 3.81 -10.95
CA ARG A 43 10.80 2.59 -11.77
C ARG A 43 9.73 1.57 -11.40
N THR A 44 9.40 0.71 -12.35
CA THR A 44 8.54 -0.46 -12.12
C THR A 44 9.39 -1.71 -12.09
N SER A 45 9.25 -2.51 -11.04
CA SER A 45 9.90 -3.81 -10.92
C SER A 45 8.93 -4.93 -11.29
N GLU A 46 9.45 -5.96 -11.95
CA GLU A 46 8.66 -7.15 -12.26
C GLU A 46 8.29 -7.88 -10.96
N HIS A 47 7.01 -8.21 -10.79
CA HIS A 47 6.53 -9.00 -9.65
C HIS A 47 6.34 -10.44 -10.08
N ARG A 48 7.08 -11.34 -9.45
CA ARG A 48 7.10 -12.78 -9.75
C ARG A 48 6.47 -13.54 -8.61
N ALA A 49 5.96 -14.74 -8.91
CA ALA A 49 5.45 -15.62 -7.87
C ALA A 49 6.55 -15.92 -6.85
N ILE A 50 6.21 -15.84 -5.57
CA ILE A 50 7.12 -16.19 -4.48
C ILE A 50 6.62 -17.46 -3.80
N SER A 51 7.53 -18.38 -3.53
CA SER A 51 7.26 -19.62 -2.80
C SER A 51 7.73 -19.48 -1.35
N ASP A 52 7.20 -18.49 -0.65
CA ASP A 52 7.43 -18.31 0.78
C ASP A 52 6.14 -18.63 1.54
N PRO A 53 6.06 -19.77 2.26
CA PRO A 53 4.86 -20.16 2.98
C PRO A 53 4.55 -19.24 4.18
N THR A 54 5.48 -18.36 4.56
CA THR A 54 5.29 -17.37 5.63
C THR A 54 4.81 -16.02 5.10
N SER A 55 4.75 -15.85 3.78
CA SER A 55 4.28 -14.63 3.14
C SER A 55 2.76 -14.67 2.93
N TRP A 56 2.09 -13.57 3.27
CA TRP A 56 0.69 -13.33 2.86
C TRP A 56 0.56 -12.90 1.38
N PHE A 57 1.67 -12.80 0.66
CA PHE A 57 1.72 -12.37 -0.73
C PHE A 57 2.11 -13.55 -1.62
N ASP A 58 1.37 -13.73 -2.70
CA ASP A 58 1.67 -14.73 -3.72
C ASP A 58 2.75 -14.26 -4.71
N LYS A 59 3.03 -12.95 -4.74
CA LYS A 59 4.03 -12.32 -5.60
C LYS A 59 4.91 -11.37 -4.82
N GLY A 60 6.15 -11.20 -5.27
CA GLY A 60 7.11 -10.23 -4.75
C GLY A 60 8.06 -9.77 -5.84
N VAL A 61 8.92 -8.80 -5.52
CA VAL A 61 9.91 -8.27 -6.46
C VAL A 61 11.12 -9.21 -6.53
N ASP A 62 11.71 -9.35 -7.71
CA ASP A 62 12.93 -10.12 -7.88
C ASP A 62 14.05 -9.54 -7.00
N PRO A 63 14.75 -10.37 -6.18
CA PRO A 63 15.84 -9.90 -5.33
C PRO A 63 16.93 -9.10 -6.06
N ARG A 64 17.11 -9.33 -7.36
CA ARG A 64 18.09 -8.59 -8.18
C ARG A 64 17.71 -7.13 -8.40
N ASP A 65 16.43 -6.79 -8.26
CA ASP A 65 15.91 -5.43 -8.40
C ASP A 65 15.85 -4.69 -7.06
N ILE A 66 16.33 -5.31 -5.97
CA ILE A 66 16.27 -4.80 -4.60
C ILE A 66 17.70 -4.57 -4.12
N ASP A 67 18.05 -3.31 -3.87
CA ASP A 67 19.29 -2.96 -3.19
C ASP A 67 19.00 -2.62 -1.73
N GLU A 68 19.00 -3.64 -0.88
CA GLU A 68 18.74 -3.47 0.54
C GLU A 68 19.79 -2.60 1.26
N SER A 69 20.96 -2.37 0.68
CA SER A 69 21.97 -1.47 1.29
C SER A 69 21.51 0.00 1.30
N THR A 70 20.53 0.33 0.45
CA THR A 70 19.89 1.65 0.38
C THR A 70 18.57 1.73 1.13
N ALA A 71 18.13 0.63 1.75
CA ALA A 71 16.87 0.59 2.46
C ALA A 71 16.91 1.48 3.71
N VAL A 72 15.79 2.15 3.98
CA VAL A 72 15.59 2.98 5.15
C VAL A 72 14.44 2.41 5.99
N ASP A 73 14.73 2.14 7.25
CA ASP A 73 13.75 1.74 8.26
C ASP A 73 13.02 2.98 8.78
N LEU A 74 11.69 2.94 8.76
CA LEU A 74 10.83 4.04 9.18
C LEU A 74 10.26 3.74 10.55
N ALA A 75 11.05 4.03 11.58
CA ALA A 75 10.59 4.01 12.97
C ALA A 75 9.68 5.22 13.24
N LEU A 76 8.47 4.94 13.69
CA LEU A 76 7.41 5.93 13.92
C LEU A 76 6.81 5.74 15.31
N ARG A 77 6.50 6.86 15.96
CA ARG A 77 5.73 6.92 17.21
C ARG A 77 4.23 6.87 16.91
N PRO A 78 3.39 6.49 17.89
CA PRO A 78 1.93 6.55 17.73
C PRO A 78 1.46 7.93 17.26
N GLY A 79 0.65 7.97 16.21
CA GLY A 79 0.15 9.19 15.59
C GLY A 79 1.02 9.75 14.46
N GLU A 80 2.24 9.26 14.27
CA GLU A 80 3.07 9.62 13.11
C GLU A 80 2.67 8.81 11.88
N ALA A 81 2.83 9.42 10.71
CA ALA A 81 2.47 8.78 9.44
C ALA A 81 3.57 8.99 8.40
N VAL A 82 3.67 8.03 7.49
CA VAL A 82 4.46 8.14 6.26
C VAL A 82 3.53 8.11 5.06
N LEU A 83 3.83 8.96 4.07
CA LEU A 83 3.15 8.98 2.79
C LEU A 83 4.11 8.49 1.69
N PHE A 84 3.65 7.55 0.88
CA PHE A 84 4.38 7.05 -0.28
C PHE A 84 3.40 6.63 -1.38
N ASN A 85 3.83 6.64 -2.64
CA ASN A 85 2.99 6.21 -3.76
C ASN A 85 3.09 4.69 -3.99
N GLU A 86 2.19 4.15 -4.81
CA GLU A 86 2.12 2.71 -5.09
C GLU A 86 3.39 2.10 -5.72
N ALA A 87 4.22 2.95 -6.34
CA ALA A 87 5.46 2.53 -6.99
C ALA A 87 6.65 2.50 -6.01
N THR A 88 6.52 3.02 -4.79
CA THR A 88 7.64 2.95 -3.84
C THR A 88 7.86 1.49 -3.41
N LEU A 89 9.07 0.96 -3.63
CA LEU A 89 9.47 -0.33 -3.08
C LEU A 89 9.46 -0.25 -1.56
N HIS A 90 8.62 -1.08 -0.95
CA HIS A 90 8.50 -1.14 0.49
C HIS A 90 8.30 -2.58 0.98
N GLY A 91 8.64 -2.80 2.24
CA GLY A 91 8.63 -4.11 2.87
C GLY A 91 8.62 -3.99 4.39
N SER A 92 8.69 -5.11 5.08
CA SER A 92 8.71 -5.17 6.53
C SER A 92 9.34 -6.48 6.96
N GLU A 93 10.28 -6.40 7.90
CA GLU A 93 10.85 -7.57 8.54
C GLU A 93 9.84 -8.28 9.44
N MET A 94 10.22 -9.49 9.87
CA MET A 94 9.53 -10.23 10.91
C MET A 94 9.62 -9.48 12.24
N ASN A 95 8.49 -9.40 12.95
CA ASN A 95 8.46 -8.89 14.32
C ASN A 95 9.17 -9.89 15.26
N ARG A 96 10.24 -9.45 15.92
CA ARG A 96 11.03 -10.26 16.87
C ARG A 96 10.81 -9.82 18.32
N SER A 97 10.05 -8.76 18.53
CA SER A 97 9.75 -8.19 19.83
C SER A 97 8.55 -8.88 20.50
N SER A 98 8.29 -8.53 21.76
CA SER A 98 7.06 -8.91 22.48
C SER A 98 5.88 -7.98 22.20
N GLN A 99 6.08 -6.90 21.43
CA GLN A 99 5.07 -5.88 21.19
C GLN A 99 4.46 -6.01 19.78
N PRO A 100 3.13 -6.01 19.64
CA PRO A 100 2.50 -6.00 18.33
C PRO A 100 2.72 -4.65 17.64
N ARG A 101 2.96 -4.70 16.32
CA ARG A 101 3.00 -3.51 15.47
C ARG A 101 1.61 -3.27 14.87
N VAL A 102 0.94 -2.21 15.29
CA VAL A 102 -0.41 -1.87 14.84
C VAL A 102 -0.38 -0.56 14.06
N ALA A 103 -0.94 -0.59 12.84
CA ALA A 103 -1.02 0.56 11.96
C ALA A 103 -2.24 0.43 11.06
N ILE A 104 -2.66 1.56 10.49
CA ILE A 104 -3.74 1.65 9.51
C ILE A 104 -3.22 2.32 8.24
N SER A 105 -3.58 1.76 7.09
CA SER A 105 -3.27 2.32 5.79
C SER A 105 -4.50 2.96 5.20
N PHE A 106 -4.44 4.26 4.92
CA PHE A 106 -5.40 4.95 4.07
C PHE A 106 -4.83 5.04 2.68
N ARG A 107 -5.63 4.73 1.66
CA ARG A 107 -5.21 4.80 0.26
C ARG A 107 -6.07 5.85 -0.44
N TYR A 108 -5.40 6.85 -0.99
CA TYR A 108 -6.00 7.97 -1.68
C TYR A 108 -5.66 7.89 -3.16
N THR A 109 -6.60 8.32 -3.98
CA THR A 109 -6.44 8.39 -5.43
C THR A 109 -7.13 9.64 -5.95
N SER A 110 -6.70 10.13 -7.12
CA SER A 110 -7.41 11.19 -7.82
C SER A 110 -8.62 10.63 -8.59
N PRO A 111 -9.69 11.42 -8.82
CA PRO A 111 -10.87 10.98 -9.57
C PRO A 111 -10.59 10.46 -10.99
N GLU A 112 -9.43 10.80 -11.58
CA GLU A 112 -9.01 10.28 -12.89
C GLU A 112 -8.62 8.80 -12.88
N VAL A 113 -8.42 8.20 -11.70
CA VAL A 113 -8.10 6.78 -11.57
C VAL A 113 -9.37 5.95 -11.63
N ARG A 114 -9.45 5.09 -12.64
CA ARG A 114 -10.51 4.10 -12.81
C ARG A 114 -10.13 2.80 -12.13
N PHE A 115 -11.06 2.21 -11.39
CA PHE A 115 -10.94 0.86 -10.86
C PHE A 115 -11.48 -0.14 -11.89
N LEU A 116 -10.64 -1.09 -12.32
CA LEU A 116 -10.98 -2.15 -13.26
C LEU A 116 -11.59 -3.32 -12.50
N ILE A 117 -12.80 -3.10 -11.97
CA ILE A 117 -13.47 -3.93 -10.96
C ILE A 117 -13.66 -5.40 -11.36
N ASP A 118 -13.80 -5.68 -12.64
CA ASP A 118 -13.87 -7.03 -13.20
C ASP A 118 -12.59 -7.85 -13.00
N GLN A 119 -11.46 -7.20 -12.72
CA GLN A 119 -10.16 -7.82 -12.51
C GLN A 119 -9.79 -7.98 -11.01
N TRP A 120 -10.66 -7.53 -10.10
CA TRP A 120 -10.43 -7.67 -8.66
C TRP A 120 -10.90 -9.04 -8.15
N THR A 121 -10.16 -9.62 -7.21
CA THR A 121 -10.50 -10.91 -6.60
C THR A 121 -11.79 -10.87 -5.78
N ASP A 122 -12.07 -9.73 -5.12
CA ASP A 122 -13.32 -9.50 -4.38
C ASP A 122 -13.88 -8.11 -4.70
N PRO A 123 -14.59 -7.97 -5.83
CA PRO A 123 -15.12 -6.70 -6.32
C PRO A 123 -16.05 -6.00 -5.31
N GLY A 124 -16.81 -6.76 -4.51
CA GLY A 124 -17.80 -6.23 -3.59
C GLY A 124 -17.20 -5.43 -2.41
N ARG A 125 -15.93 -5.70 -2.08
CA ARG A 125 -15.20 -4.98 -1.02
C ARG A 125 -14.59 -3.66 -1.47
N VAL A 126 -14.50 -3.42 -2.78
CA VAL A 126 -13.89 -2.19 -3.30
C VAL A 126 -14.93 -1.09 -3.25
N LYS A 127 -14.68 -0.09 -2.42
CA LYS A 127 -15.52 1.11 -2.29
C LYS A 127 -14.67 2.37 -2.34
N THR A 128 -15.21 3.40 -2.98
CA THR A 128 -14.58 4.73 -3.07
C THR A 128 -15.42 5.77 -2.33
N PHE A 129 -14.75 6.75 -1.72
CA PHE A 129 -15.38 7.83 -0.97
C PHE A 129 -14.69 9.15 -1.37
N LEU A 130 -15.48 10.18 -1.70
CA LEU A 130 -14.95 11.49 -2.06
C LEU A 130 -14.57 12.25 -0.80
N VAL A 131 -13.32 12.14 -0.37
CA VAL A 131 -12.84 12.76 0.87
C VAL A 131 -12.51 14.25 0.75
N ARG A 132 -12.34 14.77 -0.48
CA ARG A 132 -12.02 16.18 -0.74
C ARG A 132 -12.29 16.56 -2.19
N GLY A 133 -12.83 17.76 -2.40
CA GLY A 133 -12.98 18.36 -3.73
C GLY A 133 -14.28 17.96 -4.41
N GLU A 134 -14.22 17.78 -5.72
CA GLU A 134 -15.35 17.42 -6.59
C GLU A 134 -14.88 16.32 -7.56
N ASP A 135 -15.67 15.26 -7.72
CA ASP A 135 -15.50 14.29 -8.80
C ASP A 135 -16.33 14.72 -9.99
N ARG A 136 -15.66 15.11 -11.08
CA ARG A 136 -16.29 15.49 -12.36
C ARG A 136 -16.20 14.41 -13.42
N LEU A 137 -15.47 13.33 -13.15
CA LEU A 137 -15.19 12.28 -14.11
C LEU A 137 -16.10 11.07 -13.91
N HIS A 138 -16.61 10.85 -12.69
CA HIS A 138 -17.61 9.84 -12.37
C HIS A 138 -17.19 8.42 -12.82
N LEU A 139 -15.88 8.15 -12.85
CA LEU A 139 -15.34 6.89 -13.38
C LEU A 139 -15.63 5.68 -12.46
N ASN A 140 -16.05 5.94 -11.23
CA ASN A 140 -16.18 4.93 -10.17
C ASN A 140 -17.52 5.01 -9.42
N ASP A 141 -18.55 5.63 -10.00
CA ASP A 141 -19.86 5.81 -9.33
C ASP A 141 -20.50 4.47 -8.93
N ASP A 142 -20.31 3.42 -9.73
CA ASP A 142 -20.82 2.06 -9.45
C ASP A 142 -20.25 1.42 -8.18
N ILE A 143 -19.10 1.92 -7.70
CA ILE A 143 -18.43 1.45 -6.49
C ILE A 143 -18.34 2.53 -5.42
N ARG A 144 -19.14 3.59 -5.52
CA ARG A 144 -19.22 4.60 -4.47
C ARG A 144 -19.71 3.94 -3.17
N GLY A 145 -19.02 4.21 -2.07
CA GLY A 145 -19.45 3.83 -0.74
C GLY A 145 -20.47 4.82 -0.18
N VAL A 146 -21.23 4.39 0.83
CA VAL A 146 -22.17 5.24 1.57
C VAL A 146 -21.42 5.88 2.73
N GLU A 147 -21.47 7.20 2.86
CA GLU A 147 -20.76 7.88 3.94
C GLU A 147 -21.34 7.51 5.31
N PRO A 148 -20.51 7.28 6.35
CA PRO A 148 -21.01 7.01 7.69
C PRO A 148 -21.86 8.20 8.19
N GLY A 149 -23.16 7.98 8.42
CA GLY A 149 -24.10 9.00 8.91
C GLY A 149 -25.16 9.46 7.90
N GLU A 150 -25.21 8.87 6.70
CA GLU A 150 -26.27 9.09 5.70
C GLU A 150 -27.45 8.08 5.80
N GLU A 151 -27.65 7.46 6.98
CA GLU A 151 -28.86 6.64 7.29
C GLU A 151 -29.84 7.40 8.21
#